data_AF-A0A7V9I0A8-F1
#
_entry.id   AF-A0A7V9I0A8-F1
#
_cell.length_a   1.000
_cell.length_b   1.000
_cell.length_c   1.000
_cell.angle_alpha   90.00
_cell.angle_beta   90.00
_cell.angle_gamma   90.00
#
_symmetry.space_group_name_H-M   'P 1'
#
loop_
_entity.id
_entity.type
_entity.pdbx_description
1 polymer ?
#
loop_
_entity_poly.entity_id
_entity_poly.type
_entity_poly.pdbx_seq_one_letter_code
_entity_poly.pdbx_strand_id
1 'polypeptide(L)'
;MHPHVSVGIVTWHPDALLERCVAAVRAQDYPSLDLHVFDNASSDEARARIAELTAPAECTWSPVNLGFSAGHNALIRRAHGAYYLCLNPDAVLAPGYVTALVSALEATPEAGSATGRLLRLDDERVLDSTGIVMTRDQRHLDRGGDEP
;
A
#
# COMPACT_ATOMS: atom_id res chain seq x y z
N MET A 1 19.11 -2.08 -14.35
CA MET A 1 18.08 -3.03 -13.92
C MET A 1 17.11 -2.27 -13.03
N HIS A 2 15.80 -2.51 -13.15
CA HIS A 2 14.81 -1.87 -12.27
C HIS A 2 14.82 -2.59 -10.90
N PRO A 3 15.08 -1.89 -9.78
CA PRO A 3 14.99 -2.48 -8.44
C PRO A 3 13.62 -3.13 -8.24
N HIS A 4 13.58 -4.34 -7.67
CA HIS A 4 12.30 -5.02 -7.45
C HIS A 4 11.50 -4.34 -6.33
N VAL A 5 10.19 -4.16 -6.53
CA VAL A 5 9.26 -3.56 -5.56
C VAL A 5 8.25 -4.61 -5.11
N SER A 6 8.20 -4.89 -3.82
CA SER A 6 7.14 -5.72 -3.25
C SER A 6 6.03 -4.88 -2.64
N VAL A 7 4.83 -4.99 -3.18
CA VAL A 7 3.64 -4.30 -2.66
C VAL A 7 2.94 -5.22 -1.67
N GLY A 8 2.81 -4.76 -0.43
CA GLY A 8 2.09 -5.47 0.61
C GLY A 8 0.78 -4.79 0.96
N ILE A 9 -0.30 -5.56 1.06
CA ILE A 9 -1.62 -5.10 1.52
C ILE A 9 -2.06 -5.98 2.68
N VAL A 10 -2.37 -5.38 3.83
CA VAL A 10 -3.03 -6.09 4.95
C VAL A 10 -4.51 -5.73 4.93
N THR A 11 -5.39 -6.73 4.90
CA THR A 11 -6.84 -6.51 4.87
C THR A 11 -7.56 -7.31 5.94
N TRP A 12 -8.63 -6.73 6.49
CA TRP A 12 -9.56 -7.38 7.40
C TRP A 12 -10.95 -6.83 7.05
N HIS A 13 -11.83 -7.69 6.57
CA HIS A 13 -13.14 -7.31 6.00
C HIS A 13 -13.04 -6.53 4.67
N PRO A 14 -12.60 -7.20 3.59
CA PRO A 14 -12.50 -6.59 2.26
C PRO A 14 -13.85 -6.05 1.77
N ASP A 15 -13.81 -4.84 1.21
CA ASP A 15 -14.92 -4.17 0.54
C ASP A 15 -14.57 -3.89 -0.94
N ALA A 16 -15.38 -3.07 -1.61
CA ALA A 16 -15.15 -2.69 -3.00
C ALA A 16 -13.87 -1.85 -3.21
N LEU A 17 -13.30 -1.26 -2.16
CA LEU A 17 -12.07 -0.49 -2.28
C LEU A 17 -10.85 -1.41 -2.45
N LEU A 18 -10.88 -2.62 -1.88
CA LEU A 18 -9.79 -3.58 -2.09
C LEU A 18 -9.64 -3.96 -3.57
N GLU A 19 -10.76 -4.18 -4.27
CA GLU A 19 -10.74 -4.47 -5.71
C GLU A 19 -10.09 -3.31 -6.49
N ARG A 20 -10.48 -2.07 -6.18
CA ARG A 20 -9.88 -0.86 -6.80
C ARG A 20 -8.39 -0.74 -6.48
N CYS A 21 -7.99 -1.03 -5.24
CA CYS A 21 -6.61 -1.01 -4.78
C CYS A 21 -5.75 -2.02 -5.57
N VAL A 22 -6.18 -3.29 -5.62
CA VAL A 22 -5.48 -4.35 -6.35
C VAL A 22 -5.42 -4.04 -7.85
N ALA A 23 -6.51 -3.55 -8.44
CA ALA A 23 -6.54 -3.14 -9.84
C ALA A 23 -5.53 -2.01 -10.12
N ALA A 24 -5.44 -1.01 -9.24
CA ALA A 24 -4.49 0.10 -9.38
C ALA A 24 -3.03 -0.33 -9.25
N VAL A 25 -2.73 -1.32 -8.40
CA VAL A 25 -1.40 -1.94 -8.31
C VAL A 25 -1.05 -2.68 -9.61
N ARG A 26 -1.98 -3.49 -10.14
CA ARG A 26 -1.76 -4.23 -11.38
C ARG A 26 -1.65 -3.33 -12.62
N ALA A 27 -2.22 -2.13 -12.57
CA ALA A 27 -2.16 -1.14 -13.65
C ALA A 27 -0.88 -0.30 -13.65
N GLN A 28 0.03 -0.48 -12.68
CA GLN A 28 1.29 0.25 -12.65
C GLN A 28 2.17 -0.13 -13.86
N ASP A 29 2.93 0.84 -14.36
CA ASP A 29 3.84 0.69 -15.50
C ASP A 29 5.23 0.18 -15.10
N TYR A 30 5.43 -0.15 -13.81
CA TYR A 30 6.71 -0.56 -13.28
C TYR A 30 6.99 -2.05 -13.55
N PRO A 31 8.09 -2.40 -14.25
CA PRO A 31 8.26 -3.75 -14.80
C PRO A 31 8.69 -4.81 -13.77
N SER A 32 9.15 -4.42 -12.58
CA SER A 32 9.67 -5.32 -11.56
C SER A 32 8.88 -5.13 -10.26
N LEU A 33 7.65 -5.62 -10.24
CA LEU A 33 6.70 -5.44 -9.14
C LEU A 33 5.96 -6.74 -8.85
N ASP A 34 5.83 -7.10 -7.58
CA ASP A 34 4.94 -8.17 -7.11
C ASP A 34 3.95 -7.68 -6.04
N LEU A 35 2.84 -8.41 -5.90
CA LEU A 35 1.75 -8.10 -4.97
C LEU A 35 1.64 -9.22 -3.94
N HIS A 36 1.54 -8.83 -2.67
CA HIS A 36 1.26 -9.72 -1.56
C HIS A 36 0.10 -9.18 -0.71
N VAL A 37 -0.97 -9.95 -0.59
CA VAL A 37 -2.12 -9.66 0.26
C VAL A 37 -2.08 -10.55 1.50
N PHE A 38 -2.26 -9.96 2.67
CA PHE A 38 -2.41 -10.66 3.94
C PHE A 38 -3.83 -10.50 4.44
N ASP A 39 -4.63 -11.56 4.32
CA ASP A 39 -5.93 -11.64 4.96
C ASP A 39 -5.77 -11.86 6.46
N ASN A 40 -6.25 -10.91 7.24
CA ASN A 40 -6.03 -10.82 8.66
C ASN A 40 -7.24 -11.36 9.45
N ALA A 41 -7.67 -12.58 9.10
CA ALA A 41 -8.83 -13.29 9.63
C ALA A 41 -10.20 -12.73 9.20
N SER A 42 -10.40 -12.53 7.90
CA SER A 42 -11.75 -12.28 7.37
C SER A 42 -12.60 -13.56 7.30
N SER A 43 -13.92 -13.39 7.16
CA SER A 43 -14.87 -14.51 6.97
C SER A 43 -14.63 -15.28 5.66
N ASP A 44 -15.20 -16.46 5.54
CA ASP A 44 -15.05 -17.30 4.34
C ASP A 44 -15.56 -16.61 3.07
N GLU A 45 -16.66 -15.86 3.15
CA GLU A 45 -17.21 -15.09 2.02
C GLU A 45 -16.28 -13.95 1.61
N ALA A 46 -15.59 -13.34 2.57
CA ALA A 46 -14.57 -12.33 2.29
C ALA A 46 -13.31 -12.95 1.68
N ARG A 47 -12.89 -14.13 2.15
CA ARG A 47 -11.74 -14.86 1.58
C ARG A 47 -11.98 -15.29 0.15
N ALA A 48 -13.20 -15.73 -0.18
CA ALA A 48 -13.58 -16.04 -1.56
C ALA A 48 -13.38 -14.82 -2.49
N ARG A 49 -13.82 -13.63 -2.06
CA ARG A 49 -13.61 -12.38 -2.80
C ARG A 49 -12.13 -12.03 -2.96
N ILE A 50 -11.31 -12.18 -1.91
CA ILE A 50 -9.86 -11.95 -2.02
C ILE A 50 -9.21 -12.93 -3.01
N ALA A 51 -9.65 -14.20 -3.01
CA ALA A 51 -9.14 -15.22 -3.92
C ALA A 51 -9.49 -14.95 -5.39
N GLU A 52 -10.56 -14.20 -5.68
CA GLU A 52 -10.88 -13.74 -7.04
C GLU A 52 -9.95 -12.61 -7.51
N LEU A 53 -9.41 -11.81 -6.58
CA LEU A 53 -8.53 -10.67 -6.87
C LEU A 53 -7.04 -11.04 -6.94
N THR A 54 -6.66 -12.20 -6.40
CA THR A 54 -5.26 -12.58 -6.16
C THR A 54 -4.94 -13.97 -6.68
N ALA A 55 -3.70 -14.16 -7.13
CA ALA A 55 -3.19 -15.50 -7.36
C ALA A 55 -2.90 -16.21 -6.01
N PRO A 56 -2.97 -17.55 -5.94
CA PRO A 56 -2.73 -18.27 -4.69
C PRO A 56 -1.37 -17.97 -4.02
N ALA A 57 -0.34 -17.65 -4.81
CA ALA A 57 0.98 -17.29 -4.29
C ALA A 57 1.07 -15.86 -3.73
N GLU A 58 0.14 -14.98 -4.12
CA GLU A 58 0.06 -13.59 -3.70
C GLU A 58 -0.69 -13.44 -2.36
N CYS A 59 -1.48 -14.43 -1.91
CA CYS A 59 -2.28 -14.31 -0.69
C CYS A 59 -1.74 -15.16 0.48
N THR A 60 -1.74 -14.57 1.68
CA THR A 60 -1.50 -15.25 2.96
C THR A 60 -2.74 -15.14 3.85
N TRP A 61 -3.19 -16.27 4.38
CA TRP A 61 -4.41 -16.36 5.19
C TRP A 61 -4.08 -16.53 6.67
N SER A 62 -4.37 -15.53 7.50
CA SER A 62 -4.21 -15.63 8.95
C SER A 62 -5.45 -16.19 9.62
N PRO A 63 -5.36 -17.17 10.54
CA PRO A 63 -6.52 -17.67 11.28
C PRO A 63 -6.99 -16.70 12.38
N VAL A 64 -6.17 -15.72 12.74
CA VAL A 64 -6.46 -14.71 13.77
C VAL A 64 -6.06 -13.32 13.29
N ASN A 65 -6.75 -12.28 13.77
CA ASN A 65 -6.36 -10.91 13.48
C ASN A 65 -5.12 -10.54 14.30
N LEU A 66 -3.97 -10.36 13.64
CA LEU A 66 -2.68 -10.01 14.25
C LEU A 66 -2.44 -8.49 14.32
N GLY A 67 -3.37 -7.69 13.79
CA GLY A 67 -3.21 -6.26 13.56
C GLY A 67 -2.35 -5.90 12.34
N PHE A 68 -2.40 -4.62 11.96
CA PHE A 68 -1.78 -4.08 10.76
C PHE A 68 -0.26 -4.34 10.68
N SER A 69 0.48 -3.93 11.72
CA SER A 69 1.94 -4.03 11.72
C SER A 69 2.44 -5.48 11.69
N ALA A 70 1.77 -6.40 12.40
CA ALA A 70 2.18 -7.80 12.39
C ALA A 70 1.91 -8.48 11.04
N GLY A 71 0.81 -8.11 10.37
CA GLY A 71 0.52 -8.52 8.99
C GLY A 71 1.61 -8.05 8.02
N HIS A 72 1.96 -6.76 8.04
CA HIS A 72 3.05 -6.24 7.21
C HIS A 72 4.40 -6.87 7.55
N ASN A 73 4.71 -7.10 8.84
CA ASN A 73 5.92 -7.81 9.25
C ASN A 73 5.98 -9.23 8.65
N ALA A 74 4.85 -9.93 8.53
CA ALA A 74 4.79 -11.23 7.88
C ALA A 74 5.03 -11.14 6.37
N LEU A 75 4.46 -10.13 5.71
CA LEU A 75 4.67 -9.87 4.29
C LEU A 75 6.12 -9.47 3.98
N ILE A 76 6.73 -8.56 4.75
CA ILE A 76 8.11 -8.10 4.59
C ILE A 76 9.10 -9.28 4.66
N ARG A 77 8.87 -10.26 5.54
CA ARG A 77 9.72 -11.46 5.63
C ARG A 77 9.67 -12.35 4.39
N ARG A 78 8.64 -12.23 3.57
CA ARG A 78 8.45 -12.99 2.31
C ARG A 78 8.84 -12.17 1.08
N ALA A 79 8.76 -10.84 1.19
CA ALA A 79 9.20 -9.91 0.17
C ALA A 79 10.68 -10.11 -0.14
N HIS A 80 11.03 -9.94 -1.40
CA HIS A 80 12.41 -10.03 -1.90
C HIS A 80 12.80 -8.78 -2.69
N GLY A 81 11.92 -7.77 -2.72
CA GLY A 81 12.17 -6.47 -3.32
C GLY A 81 13.28 -5.69 -2.63
N ALA A 82 13.97 -4.87 -3.42
CA ALA A 82 14.82 -3.80 -2.89
C ALA A 82 13.97 -2.74 -2.18
N TYR A 83 12.72 -2.57 -2.62
CA TYR A 83 11.73 -1.69 -2.01
C TYR A 83 10.51 -2.47 -1.54
N TYR A 84 9.90 -1.99 -0.47
CA TYR A 84 8.63 -2.49 0.04
C TYR A 84 7.61 -1.35 0.09
N LEU A 85 6.50 -1.49 -0.62
CA LEU A 85 5.39 -0.55 -0.56
C LEU A 85 4.34 -1.08 0.43
N CYS A 86 4.26 -0.44 1.59
CA CYS A 86 3.24 -0.68 2.60
C CYS A 86 1.95 0.03 2.16
N LEU A 87 0.98 -0.70 1.60
CA LEU A 87 -0.23 -0.13 0.99
C LEU A 87 -1.49 -0.51 1.78
N ASN A 88 -2.30 0.50 2.11
CA ASN A 88 -3.60 0.28 2.72
C ASN A 88 -4.59 -0.26 1.67
N PRO A 89 -5.54 -1.14 2.06
CA PRO A 89 -6.47 -1.78 1.14
C PRO A 89 -7.51 -0.84 0.52
N ASP A 90 -7.60 0.40 1.00
CA ASP A 90 -8.51 1.45 0.54
C ASP A 90 -7.83 2.53 -0.32
N ALA A 91 -6.53 2.40 -0.58
CA ALA A 91 -5.77 3.33 -1.40
C ALA A 91 -5.81 2.96 -2.90
N VAL A 92 -5.95 3.97 -3.77
CA VAL A 92 -5.90 3.81 -5.23
C VAL A 92 -4.65 4.52 -5.76
N LEU A 93 -3.70 3.77 -6.30
CA LEU A 93 -2.47 4.33 -6.85
C LEU A 93 -2.75 5.06 -8.18
N ALA A 94 -2.19 6.25 -8.34
CA ALA A 94 -2.18 6.95 -9.62
C ALA A 94 -1.32 6.19 -10.66
N PRO A 95 -1.58 6.34 -11.97
CA PRO A 95 -0.70 5.83 -13.00
C PRO A 95 0.74 6.35 -12.83
N GLY A 96 1.74 5.48 -12.98
CA GLY A 96 3.15 5.84 -12.85
C GLY A 96 3.64 6.09 -11.42
N TYR A 97 2.81 5.87 -10.39
CA TYR A 97 3.14 6.12 -8.99
C TYR A 97 4.41 5.39 -8.54
N VAL A 98 4.50 4.07 -8.81
CA VAL A 98 5.66 3.27 -8.39
C VAL A 98 6.92 3.72 -9.12
N THR A 99 6.83 3.96 -10.42
CA THR A 99 7.94 4.50 -11.23
C THR A 99 8.46 5.81 -10.65
N ALA A 100 7.56 6.73 -10.29
CA ALA A 100 7.93 8.02 -9.72
C ALA A 100 8.63 7.88 -8.36
N LEU A 101 8.10 7.04 -7.45
CA LEU A 101 8.71 6.85 -6.13
C LEU A 101 10.07 6.19 -6.20
N VAL A 102 10.21 5.11 -6.99
CA VAL A 102 11.51 4.46 -7.15
C VAL A 102 12.52 5.43 -7.77
N SER A 103 12.13 6.20 -8.80
CA SER A 103 13.03 7.19 -9.41
C SER A 103 13.49 8.25 -8.39
N ALA A 104 12.60 8.70 -7.52
CA ALA A 104 12.93 9.68 -6.49
C ALA A 104 13.89 9.12 -5.43
N LEU A 105 13.68 7.87 -4.99
CA LEU A 105 14.54 7.18 -4.03
C LEU A 105 15.93 6.90 -4.61
N GLU A 106 16.01 6.40 -5.84
CA GLU A 106 17.29 6.17 -6.53
C GLU A 106 18.08 7.47 -6.75
N ALA A 107 17.39 8.59 -6.98
CA ALA A 107 18.01 9.91 -7.13
C ALA A 107 18.45 10.53 -5.79
N THR A 108 18.00 9.99 -4.65
CA THR A 108 18.24 10.54 -3.31
C THR A 108 18.75 9.45 -2.37
N PRO A 109 20.03 9.01 -2.48
CA PRO A 109 20.54 7.83 -1.77
C PRO A 109 20.46 7.91 -0.23
N GLU A 110 20.36 9.11 0.33
CA GLU A 110 20.18 9.35 1.76
C GLU A 110 18.73 9.18 2.25
N ALA A 111 17.76 9.11 1.34
CA ALA A 111 16.35 8.94 1.68
C ALA A 111 16.06 7.50 2.12
N GLY A 112 15.50 7.32 3.32
CA GLY A 112 15.09 6.00 3.83
C GLY A 112 13.71 5.53 3.37
N SER A 113 12.84 6.46 2.94
CA SER A 113 11.49 6.15 2.44
C SER A 113 10.94 7.32 1.64
N ALA A 114 9.95 7.06 0.79
CA ALA A 114 9.21 8.08 0.04
C ALA A 114 7.72 7.76 0.05
N THR A 115 6.89 8.79 -0.05
CA THR A 115 5.44 8.69 -0.21
C THR A 115 4.99 9.71 -1.23
N GLY A 116 3.94 9.39 -2.00
CA GLY A 116 3.28 10.38 -2.83
C GLY A 116 2.45 11.35 -2.00
N ARG A 117 1.85 12.33 -2.68
CA ARG A 117 0.76 13.12 -2.11
C ARG A 117 -0.50 12.26 -2.11
N LEU A 118 -1.19 12.22 -0.98
CA LEU A 118 -2.48 11.56 -0.84
C LEU A 118 -3.59 12.59 -1.10
N LEU A 119 -4.49 12.21 -2.01
CA LEU A 119 -5.65 13.00 -2.39
C LEU A 119 -6.89 12.32 -1.84
N ARG A 120 -7.93 13.10 -1.53
CA ARG A 120 -9.19 12.53 -1.09
C ARG A 120 -9.88 11.77 -2.21
N LEU A 121 -10.49 10.65 -1.85
CA LEU A 121 -11.16 9.78 -2.81
C LEU A 121 -12.48 10.37 -3.33
N ASP A 122 -13.13 11.22 -2.54
CA ASP A 122 -14.38 11.92 -2.89
C ASP A 122 -14.15 13.26 -3.62
N ASP A 123 -12.97 13.86 -3.49
CA ASP A 123 -12.51 15.00 -4.30
C ASP A 123 -10.99 14.98 -4.49
N GLU A 124 -10.53 14.49 -5.64
CA GLU A 124 -9.09 14.38 -5.98
C GLU A 124 -8.39 15.74 -6.12
N ARG A 125 -9.12 16.86 -6.02
CA ARG A 125 -8.54 18.21 -5.97
C ARG A 125 -8.22 18.64 -4.54
N VAL A 126 -8.50 17.80 -3.56
CA VAL A 126 -8.24 18.11 -2.15
C VAL A 126 -7.16 17.17 -1.64
N LEU A 127 -6.12 17.76 -1.04
CA LEU A 127 -5.09 17.04 -0.35
C LEU A 127 -5.67 16.42 0.93
N ASP A 128 -5.48 15.11 1.05
CA ASP A 128 -5.66 14.42 2.32
C ASP A 128 -4.41 14.59 3.17
N SER A 129 -3.24 14.27 2.59
CA SER A 129 -1.96 14.40 3.28
C SER A 129 -0.79 14.41 2.30
N THR A 130 0.23 15.21 2.61
CA THR A 130 1.56 15.11 1.94
C THR A 130 2.63 14.54 2.88
N GLY A 131 2.19 13.86 3.94
CA GLY A 131 3.03 13.35 5.03
C GLY A 131 2.59 13.90 6.38
N ILE A 132 3.22 13.43 7.45
CA ILE A 132 2.83 13.77 8.82
C ILE A 132 3.81 14.80 9.40
N VAL A 133 3.28 15.81 10.09
CA VAL A 133 4.05 16.66 11.00
C VAL A 133 3.72 16.32 12.44
N MET A 134 4.75 16.30 13.29
CA MET A 134 4.58 16.13 14.73
C MET A 134 4.76 17.46 15.44
N THR A 135 3.79 17.79 16.28
CA THR A 135 3.85 18.92 17.20
C THR A 135 4.75 18.60 18.40
N ARG A 136 5.11 19.62 19.20
CA ARG A 136 5.98 19.43 20.38
C ARG A 136 5.33 18.56 21.46
N ASP A 137 4.02 18.52 21.52
CA ASP A 137 3.19 17.66 22.37
C ASP A 137 2.91 16.28 21.74
N GLN A 138 3.67 15.91 20.69
CA GLN A 138 3.61 14.59 20.02
C GLN A 138 2.27 14.29 19.33
N ARG A 139 1.43 15.29 19.10
CA ARG A 139 0.26 15.15 18.24
C ARG A 139 0.70 15.15 16.78
N HIS A 140 0.20 14.19 16.03
CA HIS A 140 0.36 14.13 14.58
C HIS A 140 -0.71 14.97 13.88
N LEU A 141 -0.33 15.61 12.78
CA LEU A 141 -1.22 16.33 11.88
C LEU A 141 -0.84 16.00 10.44
N ASP A 142 -1.82 15.90 9.57
CA ASP A 142 -1.59 15.76 8.13
C ASP A 142 -1.07 17.07 7.54
N ARG A 143 0.04 16.96 6.81
CA ARG A 143 0.69 18.10 6.18
C ARG A 143 -0.07 18.47 4.92
N GLY A 144 -0.70 19.65 4.95
CA GLY A 144 -1.48 20.18 3.84
C GLY A 144 -2.85 19.52 3.69
N GLY A 145 -3.37 18.83 4.71
CA GLY A 145 -4.74 18.32 4.69
C GLY A 145 -5.74 19.47 4.52
N ASP A 146 -6.80 19.21 3.72
CA ASP A 146 -7.84 20.18 3.32
C ASP A 146 -7.37 21.30 2.37
N GLU A 147 -6.10 21.33 1.97
CA GLU A 147 -5.62 22.25 0.94
C GLU A 147 -6.02 21.77 -0.47
N PRO A 148 -6.21 22.70 -1.43
CA PRO A 148 -6.48 22.36 -2.84
C PRO A 148 -5.24 21.84 -3.61
#